data_AF-A0A067T317-F1
#
_entry.id   AF-A0A067T317-F1
#
_cell.length_a   1.000
_cell.length_b   1.000
_cell.length_c   1.000
_cell.angle_alpha   90.00
_cell.angle_beta   90.00
_cell.angle_gamma   90.00
#
_symmetry.space_group_name_H-M   'P 1'
#
loop_
_entity.id
_entity.type
_entity.pdbx_description
1 polymer ?
#
loop_
_entity_poly.entity_id
_entity_poly.type
_entity_poly.pdbx_seq_one_letter_code
_entity_poly.pdbx_strand_id
1 'polypeptide(L)'
;MSSPVATRSRPTSSAKSVLSSLSLFGRATNVWRVRKYLLDDPFVDGDVLVLKTARRSSERTPKSDIYLSIEPPYLACLTGFICGGDARFPEPARFPITVQNLRNANPQPLPDNDHDPTPVLRRLFLGTLGRPMWEYQSDRDLFTGFRDALQAHRNLCDQGILHRDISAGNILLAEAENAPVRGFFCDLDFALVQSPTETTSRNHTESESTPTFKRGAGATGTTQFMARELLNPAQPITHQVTHDVQSFIWVLSYSVILNLHLRASHPSAPPDAHWQAQRKRLHRLFLRAFFQIDPDEIAYERTALSRCLAFPRTEMYGVDRIVAHFMSDALVGLFLAFQILLQGDERFVNPVPLTHDAVIGVVEDAIASL
;
A
#
# COMPACT_ATOMS: atom_id res chain seq x y z
N MET A 1 51.88 3.04 -37.13
CA MET A 1 50.85 4.05 -36.84
C MET A 1 49.52 3.35 -36.75
N SER A 2 49.13 3.04 -35.52
CA SER A 2 48.00 2.16 -35.20
C SER A 2 46.90 3.00 -34.56
N SER A 3 45.71 3.00 -35.17
CA SER A 3 44.54 3.73 -34.68
C SER A 3 44.07 3.21 -33.33
N PRO A 4 43.61 4.08 -32.40
CA PRO A 4 43.08 3.64 -31.12
C PRO A 4 41.66 3.10 -31.28
N VAL A 5 41.44 1.94 -30.67
CA VAL A 5 40.14 1.28 -30.52
C VAL A 5 39.27 2.11 -29.59
N ALA A 6 38.16 2.63 -30.11
CA ALA A 6 37.13 3.28 -29.30
C ALA A 6 36.40 2.23 -28.45
N THR A 7 36.64 2.22 -27.15
CA THR A 7 35.89 1.46 -26.16
C THR A 7 34.46 1.99 -26.08
N ARG A 8 33.50 1.22 -26.61
CA ARG A 8 32.06 1.45 -26.38
C ARG A 8 31.73 1.17 -24.91
N SER A 9 31.73 2.19 -24.06
CA SER A 9 31.07 2.11 -22.75
C SER A 9 29.55 2.20 -22.97
N ARG A 10 28.85 1.06 -22.82
CA ARG A 10 27.38 1.07 -22.67
C ARG A 10 27.04 1.76 -21.34
N PRO A 11 26.10 2.72 -21.31
CA PRO A 11 25.54 3.16 -20.03
C PRO A 11 24.77 1.99 -19.40
N THR A 12 25.29 1.49 -18.29
CA THR A 12 24.63 0.47 -17.46
C THR A 12 23.62 1.17 -16.56
N SER A 13 22.33 0.94 -16.80
CA SER A 13 21.29 1.33 -15.84
C SER A 13 21.40 0.43 -14.60
N SER A 14 21.90 0.95 -13.48
CA SER A 14 21.84 0.26 -12.19
C SER A 14 20.44 0.37 -11.57
N ALA A 15 19.44 -0.18 -12.25
CA ALA A 15 18.08 -0.22 -11.72
C ALA A 15 17.96 -1.37 -10.71
N LYS A 16 18.09 -1.05 -9.41
CA LYS A 16 17.56 -1.93 -8.36
C LYS A 16 16.03 -1.87 -8.45
N SER A 17 15.39 -3.02 -8.67
CA SER A 17 13.94 -3.12 -8.58
C SER A 17 13.49 -2.75 -7.16
N VAL A 18 12.57 -1.79 -7.05
CA VAL A 18 12.01 -1.32 -5.77
C VAL A 18 10.90 -2.27 -5.27
N LEU A 19 10.38 -3.16 -6.13
CA LEU A 19 9.36 -4.15 -5.76
C LEU A 19 9.60 -5.48 -6.50
N SER A 20 9.52 -6.60 -5.79
CA SER A 20 9.46 -7.94 -6.38
C SER A 20 8.17 -8.61 -5.93
N SER A 21 7.33 -9.01 -6.89
CA SER A 21 6.08 -9.73 -6.61
C SER A 21 6.41 -11.12 -6.08
N LEU A 22 5.79 -11.52 -4.97
CA LEU A 22 5.87 -12.89 -4.42
C LEU A 22 5.05 -13.91 -5.25
N SER A 23 4.31 -13.44 -6.26
CA SER A 23 3.49 -14.27 -7.16
C SER A 23 3.99 -14.19 -8.60
N LEU A 24 4.02 -15.35 -9.27
CA LEU A 24 4.18 -15.50 -10.73
C LEU A 24 3.01 -14.86 -11.51
N PHE A 25 1.84 -14.72 -10.87
CA PHE A 25 0.63 -14.13 -11.42
C PHE A 25 0.36 -12.78 -10.74
N GLY A 26 0.38 -11.69 -11.50
CA GLY A 26 0.16 -10.34 -10.96
C GLY A 26 0.11 -9.28 -12.05
N ARG A 27 0.00 -8.01 -11.66
CA ARG A 27 -0.12 -6.86 -12.59
C ARG A 27 1.14 -6.59 -13.44
N ALA A 28 2.21 -7.36 -13.26
CA ALA A 28 3.53 -7.15 -13.85
C ALA A 28 3.99 -5.69 -13.69
N THR A 29 3.83 -5.17 -12.47
CA THR A 29 4.11 -3.77 -12.14
C THR A 29 5.62 -3.56 -12.08
N ASN A 30 6.10 -2.59 -12.84
CA ASN A 30 7.48 -2.14 -12.81
C ASN A 30 7.54 -0.68 -12.33
N VAL A 31 8.45 -0.38 -11.43
CA VAL A 31 8.64 0.95 -10.86
C VAL A 31 10.09 1.37 -11.09
N TRP A 32 10.28 2.50 -11.75
CA TRP A 32 11.61 3.02 -12.10
C TRP A 32 11.78 4.42 -11.55
N ARG A 33 12.96 4.73 -10.99
CA ARG A 33 13.38 6.12 -10.82
C ARG A 33 13.84 6.65 -12.17
N VAL A 34 13.32 7.79 -12.60
CA VAL A 34 13.59 8.42 -13.89
C VAL A 34 13.90 9.89 -13.69
N ARG A 35 14.60 10.52 -14.64
CA ARG A 35 14.80 11.98 -14.67
C ARG A 35 14.24 12.53 -15.96
N LYS A 36 13.74 13.77 -15.93
CA LYS A 36 13.37 14.48 -17.14
C LYS A 36 14.63 14.73 -17.97
N TYR A 37 14.58 14.37 -19.24
CA TYR A 37 15.61 14.73 -20.22
C TYR A 37 15.01 15.77 -21.17
N LEU A 38 15.67 16.92 -21.31
CA LEU A 38 15.30 17.91 -22.32
C LEU A 38 16.05 17.55 -23.60
N LEU A 39 15.33 17.43 -24.72
CA LEU A 39 15.92 16.99 -26.00
C LEU A 39 17.06 17.90 -26.46
N ASP A 40 17.03 19.16 -26.04
CA ASP A 40 17.98 20.21 -26.45
C ASP A 40 19.08 20.49 -25.42
N ASP A 41 19.03 19.86 -24.23
CA ASP A 41 20.05 20.00 -23.18
C ASP A 41 20.54 18.61 -22.72
N PRO A 42 21.78 18.21 -23.08
CA PRO A 42 22.34 16.93 -22.69
C PRO A 42 22.64 16.82 -21.19
N PHE A 43 22.49 17.90 -20.40
CA PHE A 43 22.56 17.82 -18.95
C PHE A 43 21.29 17.18 -18.38
N VAL A 44 21.47 16.03 -17.72
CA VAL A 44 20.44 15.41 -16.91
C VAL A 44 20.36 16.15 -15.56
N ASP A 45 19.94 17.41 -15.60
CA ASP A 45 19.71 18.23 -14.40
C ASP A 45 18.21 18.44 -14.22
N GLY A 46 17.57 17.44 -13.63
CA GLY A 46 16.14 17.46 -13.38
C GLY A 46 15.78 16.58 -12.20
N ASP A 47 14.68 16.94 -11.55
CA ASP A 47 14.14 16.20 -10.42
C ASP A 47 13.96 14.72 -10.76
N VAL A 48 14.30 13.87 -9.79
CA VAL A 48 14.07 12.44 -9.89
C VAL A 48 12.58 12.17 -9.68
N LEU A 49 11.96 11.55 -10.67
CA LEU A 49 10.56 11.14 -10.67
C LEU A 49 10.46 9.61 -10.58
N VAL A 50 9.26 9.11 -10.33
CA VAL A 50 8.92 7.69 -10.41
C VAL A 50 8.08 7.42 -11.65
N LEU A 51 8.52 6.50 -12.51
CA LEU A 51 7.73 5.91 -13.58
C LEU A 51 7.17 4.56 -13.11
N LYS A 52 5.87 4.51 -12.84
CA LYS A 52 5.12 3.27 -12.56
C LYS A 52 4.49 2.77 -13.86
N THR A 53 4.87 1.57 -14.28
CA THR A 53 4.24 0.84 -15.39
C THR A 53 3.46 -0.34 -14.82
N ALA A 54 2.18 -0.46 -15.14
CA ALA A 54 1.32 -1.54 -14.64
C ALA A 54 0.24 -1.88 -15.66
N ARG A 55 -0.48 -2.98 -15.44
CA ARG A 55 -1.68 -3.32 -16.21
C ARG A 55 -2.94 -3.18 -15.36
N ARG A 56 -4.01 -2.64 -15.96
CA ARG A 56 -5.36 -2.58 -15.38
C ARG A 56 -6.33 -3.42 -16.21
N SER A 57 -7.42 -3.87 -15.62
CA SER A 57 -8.56 -4.34 -16.42
C SER A 57 -9.17 -3.16 -17.18
N SER A 58 -9.57 -3.39 -18.44
CA SER A 58 -10.32 -2.44 -19.27
C SER A 58 -11.64 -1.99 -18.61
N GLU A 59 -12.28 -2.86 -17.83
CA GLU A 59 -13.53 -2.58 -17.09
C GLU A 59 -13.41 -1.54 -15.98
N ARG A 60 -12.18 -1.24 -15.52
CA ARG A 60 -11.96 -0.30 -14.41
C ARG A 60 -11.76 1.11 -14.91
N THR A 61 -12.25 2.08 -14.14
CA THR A 61 -11.93 3.50 -14.34
C THR A 61 -10.41 3.70 -14.32
N PRO A 62 -9.83 4.40 -15.30
CA PRO A 62 -8.41 4.72 -15.31
C PRO A 62 -7.99 5.44 -14.02
N LYS A 63 -6.84 5.03 -13.46
CA LYS A 63 -6.29 5.62 -12.23
C LYS A 63 -5.98 7.12 -12.36
N SER A 64 -5.63 7.57 -13.57
CA SER A 64 -5.48 9.00 -13.89
C SER A 64 -6.76 9.76 -13.61
N ASP A 65 -7.91 9.18 -13.90
CA ASP A 65 -9.21 9.85 -13.80
C ASP A 65 -9.62 9.95 -12.32
N ILE A 66 -9.30 8.93 -11.53
CA ILE A 66 -9.44 8.97 -10.07
C ILE A 66 -8.52 10.04 -9.47
N TYR A 67 -7.27 10.18 -9.94
CA TYR A 67 -6.41 11.26 -9.47
C TYR A 67 -6.93 12.65 -9.85
N LEU A 68 -7.50 12.78 -11.05
CA LEU A 68 -8.06 14.04 -11.54
C LEU A 68 -9.41 14.39 -10.89
N SER A 69 -10.12 13.41 -10.33
CA SER A 69 -11.38 13.64 -9.61
C SER A 69 -11.19 14.06 -8.16
N ILE A 70 -9.97 13.99 -7.62
CA ILE A 70 -9.67 14.36 -6.24
C ILE A 70 -9.44 15.87 -6.16
N GLU A 71 -10.21 16.54 -5.32
CA GLU A 71 -10.11 18.00 -5.19
C GLU A 71 -8.83 18.40 -4.41
N PRO A 72 -8.17 19.53 -4.75
CA PRO A 72 -7.14 20.11 -3.89
C PRO A 72 -7.71 20.51 -2.51
N PRO A 73 -6.93 20.45 -1.41
CA PRO A 73 -5.47 20.22 -1.34
C PRO A 73 -5.06 18.75 -1.21
N TYR A 74 -5.98 17.80 -1.34
CA TYR A 74 -5.80 16.41 -0.93
C TYR A 74 -4.84 15.57 -1.81
N LEU A 75 -4.45 16.10 -2.97
CA LEU A 75 -3.40 15.54 -3.84
C LEU A 75 -2.00 15.52 -3.20
N ALA A 76 -1.72 16.42 -2.25
CA ALA A 76 -0.42 16.48 -1.58
C ALA A 76 -0.12 15.21 -0.77
N CYS A 77 -1.16 14.49 -0.34
CA CYS A 77 -1.04 13.25 0.42
C CYS A 77 -1.05 11.99 -0.44
N LEU A 78 -1.06 12.16 -1.77
CA LEU A 78 -0.86 11.12 -2.77
C LEU A 78 0.56 11.26 -3.35
N THR A 79 0.99 10.32 -4.20
CA THR A 79 2.36 10.27 -4.76
C THR A 79 2.81 11.47 -5.60
N GLY A 80 2.13 12.62 -5.56
CA GLY A 80 2.37 13.75 -6.44
C GLY A 80 2.17 13.31 -7.90
N PHE A 81 0.94 12.93 -8.26
CA PHE A 81 0.64 12.56 -9.64
C PHE A 81 0.98 13.72 -10.59
N ILE A 82 1.94 13.51 -11.49
CA ILE A 82 2.38 14.53 -12.45
C ILE A 82 1.57 14.38 -13.72
N CYS A 83 1.63 13.20 -14.33
CA CYS A 83 0.90 12.88 -15.54
C CYS A 83 0.92 11.38 -15.81
N GLY A 84 0.11 10.93 -16.77
CA GLY A 84 0.10 9.56 -17.23
C GLY A 84 -1.31 9.08 -17.54
N GLY A 85 -1.42 7.82 -17.89
CA GLY A 85 -2.64 7.20 -18.33
C GLY A 85 -2.36 5.90 -19.09
N ASP A 86 -3.34 5.46 -19.86
CA ASP A 86 -3.17 4.29 -20.71
C ASP A 86 -2.13 4.58 -21.80
N ALA A 87 -1.18 3.66 -21.95
CA ALA A 87 -0.21 3.72 -23.03
C ALA A 87 -0.94 3.46 -24.35
N ARG A 88 -0.62 4.22 -25.40
CA ARG A 88 -1.28 4.15 -26.71
C ARG A 88 -0.27 3.82 -27.81
N PHE A 89 -0.74 3.15 -28.86
CA PHE A 89 0.03 3.00 -30.08
C PHE A 89 0.35 4.36 -30.69
N PRO A 90 1.50 4.50 -31.38
CA PRO A 90 1.82 5.70 -32.12
C PRO A 90 0.79 5.97 -33.22
N GLU A 91 0.86 7.16 -33.80
CA GLU A 91 -0.01 7.52 -34.92
C GLU A 91 0.14 6.55 -36.11
N PRO A 92 -0.96 6.26 -36.84
CA PRO A 92 -2.26 6.91 -36.77
C PRO A 92 -3.26 6.26 -35.78
N ALA A 93 -2.97 5.06 -35.26
CA ALA A 93 -3.97 4.27 -34.51
C ALA A 93 -4.41 4.94 -33.20
N ARG A 94 -3.46 5.44 -32.39
CA ARG A 94 -3.70 6.06 -31.06
C ARG A 94 -4.57 5.22 -30.09
N PHE A 95 -4.80 3.94 -30.38
CA PHE A 95 -5.58 3.05 -29.51
C PHE A 95 -4.78 2.63 -28.28
N PRO A 96 -5.44 2.33 -27.14
CA PRO A 96 -4.78 1.78 -25.97
C PRO A 96 -4.02 0.48 -26.28
N ILE A 97 -2.84 0.33 -25.69
CA ILE A 97 -2.04 -0.88 -25.75
C ILE A 97 -2.66 -1.89 -24.79
N THR A 98 -3.35 -2.87 -25.34
CA THR A 98 -3.96 -3.99 -24.61
C THR A 98 -3.25 -5.30 -24.95
N VAL A 99 -3.40 -6.32 -24.11
CA VAL A 99 -2.89 -7.67 -24.45
C VAL A 99 -3.51 -8.19 -25.74
N GLN A 100 -4.79 -7.88 -25.98
CA GLN A 100 -5.48 -8.23 -27.23
C GLN A 100 -4.85 -7.52 -28.44
N ASN A 101 -4.62 -6.22 -28.37
CA ASN A 101 -4.03 -5.44 -29.47
C ASN A 101 -2.57 -5.82 -29.74
N LEU A 102 -1.82 -6.32 -28.75
CA LEU A 102 -0.47 -6.84 -28.95
C LEU A 102 -0.44 -8.19 -29.67
N ARG A 103 -1.54 -8.95 -29.66
CA ARG A 103 -1.67 -10.24 -30.36
C ARG A 103 -2.26 -10.12 -31.76
N ASN A 104 -2.89 -8.99 -32.07
CA ASN A 104 -3.59 -8.74 -33.33
C ASN A 104 -2.73 -7.89 -34.28
N ALA A 105 -2.82 -8.19 -35.58
CA ALA A 105 -2.12 -7.41 -36.62
C ALA A 105 -2.71 -6.00 -36.80
N ASN A 106 -4.01 -5.83 -36.52
CA ASN A 106 -4.73 -4.55 -36.59
C ASN A 106 -5.28 -4.18 -35.20
N PRO A 107 -4.72 -3.17 -34.52
CA PRO A 107 -5.21 -2.70 -33.22
C PRO A 107 -6.64 -2.14 -33.31
N GLN A 108 -7.45 -2.41 -32.29
CA GLN A 108 -8.84 -1.97 -32.19
C GLN A 108 -9.04 -1.02 -30.99
N PRO A 109 -10.07 -0.15 -31.00
CA PRO A 109 -10.46 0.62 -29.82
C PRO A 109 -10.92 -0.30 -28.68
N LEU A 110 -10.92 0.21 -27.44
CA LEU A 110 -11.53 -0.49 -26.32
C LEU A 110 -13.05 -0.56 -26.53
N PRO A 111 -13.69 -1.73 -26.41
CA PRO A 111 -15.14 -1.83 -26.53
C PRO A 111 -15.85 -1.12 -25.38
N ASP A 112 -16.92 -0.36 -25.67
CA ASP A 112 -17.71 0.36 -24.66
C ASP A 112 -18.40 -0.58 -23.66
N ASN A 113 -18.70 -1.82 -24.09
CA ASN A 113 -19.19 -2.90 -23.25
C ASN A 113 -18.27 -4.11 -23.40
N ASP A 114 -17.19 -4.11 -22.61
CA ASP A 114 -16.27 -5.23 -22.58
C ASP A 114 -16.92 -6.42 -21.85
N HIS A 115 -17.42 -7.39 -22.60
CA HIS A 115 -17.82 -8.69 -22.05
C HIS A 115 -16.61 -9.60 -21.79
N ASP A 116 -15.42 -9.23 -22.27
CA ASP A 116 -14.17 -9.97 -22.10
C ASP A 116 -13.01 -9.02 -21.70
N PRO A 117 -12.95 -8.60 -20.41
CA PRO A 117 -11.97 -7.64 -19.93
C PRO A 117 -10.54 -7.94 -20.35
N THR A 118 -9.92 -7.00 -21.05
CA THR A 118 -8.52 -7.12 -21.48
C THR A 118 -7.57 -6.29 -20.61
N PRO A 119 -6.36 -6.79 -20.27
CA PRO A 119 -5.37 -5.98 -19.58
C PRO A 119 -4.85 -4.83 -20.46
N VAL A 120 -5.04 -3.60 -19.99
CA VAL A 120 -4.58 -2.35 -20.61
C VAL A 120 -3.28 -1.90 -19.95
N LEU A 121 -2.24 -1.63 -20.75
CA LEU A 121 -0.95 -1.11 -20.27
C LEU A 121 -1.10 0.35 -19.87
N ARG A 122 -0.59 0.69 -18.68
CA ARG A 122 -0.61 2.05 -18.13
C ARG A 122 0.79 2.49 -17.72
N ARG A 123 1.05 3.80 -17.86
CA ARG A 123 2.25 4.47 -17.33
C ARG A 123 1.86 5.72 -16.56
N LEU A 124 2.41 5.87 -15.35
CA LEU A 124 2.20 7.03 -14.48
C LEU A 124 3.55 7.60 -14.07
N PHE A 125 3.67 8.92 -14.15
CA PHE A 125 4.79 9.69 -13.61
C PHE A 125 4.36 10.34 -12.28
N LEU A 126 5.14 10.08 -11.25
CA LEU A 126 4.87 10.49 -9.87
C LEU A 126 6.07 11.29 -9.35
N GLY A 127 5.80 12.39 -8.67
CA GLY A 127 6.82 13.32 -8.16
C GLY A 127 7.33 12.99 -6.77
N THR A 128 6.52 12.31 -5.94
CA THR A 128 6.93 11.99 -4.57
C THR A 128 7.75 10.71 -4.56
N LEU A 129 9.03 10.83 -4.22
CA LEU A 129 9.88 9.69 -3.92
C LEU A 129 9.55 9.16 -2.53
N GLY A 130 9.43 7.84 -2.43
CA GLY A 130 9.19 7.19 -1.16
C GLY A 130 9.87 5.86 -1.04
N ARG A 131 10.06 5.48 0.21
CA ARG A 131 10.54 4.18 0.65
C ARG A 131 9.43 3.45 1.39
N PRO A 132 9.41 2.12 1.37
CA PRO A 132 8.40 1.37 2.11
C PRO A 132 8.39 1.70 3.61
N MET A 133 7.20 1.62 4.24
CA MET A 133 7.06 1.97 5.66
C MET A 133 7.95 1.15 6.60
N TRP A 134 8.26 -0.12 6.27
CA TRP A 134 9.18 -0.96 7.05
C TRP A 134 10.63 -0.49 7.05
N GLU A 135 11.00 0.47 6.19
CA GLU A 135 12.34 1.05 6.16
C GLU A 135 12.48 2.27 7.09
N TYR A 136 11.49 2.56 7.94
CA TYR A 136 11.53 3.67 8.88
C TYR A 136 12.86 3.75 9.67
N GLN A 137 13.31 4.97 9.93
CA GLN A 137 14.60 5.24 10.57
C GLN A 137 14.47 5.54 12.07
N SER A 138 13.30 5.97 12.52
CA SER A 138 13.00 6.26 13.93
C SER A 138 11.52 6.07 14.22
N ASP A 139 11.15 5.99 15.48
CA ASP A 139 9.74 5.90 15.86
C ASP A 139 8.97 7.16 15.45
N ARG A 140 9.61 8.34 15.51
CA ARG A 140 9.01 9.60 15.02
C ARG A 140 8.72 9.52 13.52
N ASP A 141 9.64 8.97 12.74
CA ASP A 141 9.49 8.76 11.30
C ASP A 141 8.33 7.79 10.99
N LEU A 142 8.27 6.65 11.70
CA LEU A 142 7.18 5.68 11.56
C LEU A 142 5.82 6.27 11.94
N PHE A 143 5.71 6.90 13.12
CA PHE A 143 4.43 7.37 13.64
C PHE A 143 3.89 8.54 12.83
N THR A 144 4.75 9.50 12.49
CA THR A 144 4.38 10.65 11.64
C THR A 144 3.94 10.17 10.27
N GLY A 145 4.70 9.27 9.64
CA GLY A 145 4.33 8.72 8.33
C GLY A 145 3.05 7.91 8.36
N PHE A 146 2.83 7.11 9.41
CA PHE A 146 1.58 6.37 9.59
C PHE A 146 0.38 7.29 9.76
N ARG A 147 0.50 8.30 10.63
CA ARG A 147 -0.53 9.32 10.86
C ARG A 147 -0.88 10.05 9.58
N ASP A 148 0.12 10.56 8.85
CA ASP A 148 -0.08 11.34 7.63
C ASP A 148 -0.76 10.50 6.54
N ALA A 149 -0.37 9.22 6.38
CA ALA A 149 -1.04 8.30 5.48
C ALA A 149 -2.50 8.06 5.91
N LEU A 150 -2.77 7.83 7.19
CA LEU A 150 -4.12 7.59 7.68
C LEU A 150 -5.02 8.85 7.54
N GLN A 151 -4.48 10.05 7.74
CA GLN A 151 -5.16 11.32 7.46
C GLN A 151 -5.49 11.45 5.98
N ALA A 152 -4.54 11.09 5.10
CA ALA A 152 -4.78 11.06 3.67
C ALA A 152 -5.91 10.10 3.29
N HIS A 153 -5.99 8.93 3.95
CA HIS A 153 -7.05 7.96 3.73
C HIS A 153 -8.40 8.50 4.19
N ARG A 154 -8.45 9.22 5.32
CA ARG A 154 -9.66 9.92 5.79
C ARG A 154 -10.17 10.90 4.73
N ASN A 155 -9.27 11.74 4.22
CA ASN A 155 -9.61 12.76 3.22
C ASN A 155 -10.14 12.15 1.91
N LEU A 156 -9.67 10.96 1.52
CA LEU A 156 -10.23 10.20 0.39
C LEU A 156 -11.65 9.70 0.71
N CYS A 157 -11.84 9.12 1.90
CA CYS A 157 -13.14 8.62 2.33
C CYS A 157 -14.19 9.74 2.42
N ASP A 158 -13.80 10.94 2.87
CA ASP A 158 -14.67 12.12 2.94
C ASP A 158 -15.13 12.60 1.56
N GLN A 159 -14.38 12.26 0.50
CA GLN A 159 -14.75 12.48 -0.91
C GLN A 159 -15.50 11.27 -1.53
N GLY A 160 -15.90 10.30 -0.71
CA GLY A 160 -16.57 9.07 -1.17
C GLY A 160 -15.62 8.10 -1.88
N ILE A 161 -14.30 8.22 -1.69
CA ILE A 161 -13.31 7.34 -2.31
C ILE A 161 -12.77 6.35 -1.27
N LEU A 162 -13.17 5.08 -1.40
CA LEU A 162 -12.67 3.98 -0.58
C LEU A 162 -11.49 3.31 -1.26
N HIS A 163 -10.37 3.06 -0.57
CA HIS A 163 -9.14 2.57 -1.19
C HIS A 163 -9.18 1.06 -1.52
N ARG A 164 -9.70 0.23 -0.61
CA ARG A 164 -9.88 -1.24 -0.75
C ARG A 164 -8.61 -2.09 -0.98
N ASP A 165 -7.42 -1.51 -0.91
CA ASP A 165 -6.14 -2.23 -1.11
C ASP A 165 -5.04 -1.63 -0.24
N ILE A 166 -5.36 -1.36 1.02
CA ILE A 166 -4.38 -0.97 2.03
C ILE A 166 -3.43 -2.15 2.27
N SER A 167 -2.16 -1.97 1.93
CA SER A 167 -1.13 -2.99 2.07
C SER A 167 0.23 -2.35 2.31
N ALA A 168 1.18 -3.12 2.85
CA ALA A 168 2.50 -2.61 3.16
C ALA A 168 3.25 -2.07 1.92
N GLY A 169 2.98 -2.62 0.73
CA GLY A 169 3.58 -2.15 -0.53
C GLY A 169 2.96 -0.86 -1.07
N ASN A 170 1.79 -0.46 -0.55
CA ASN A 170 1.05 0.71 -1.03
C ASN A 170 1.22 1.94 -0.14
N ILE A 171 1.75 1.79 1.08
CA ILE A 171 2.03 2.90 2.00
C ILE A 171 3.53 3.16 2.07
N LEU A 172 3.94 4.37 1.70
CA LEU A 172 5.34 4.78 1.63
C LEU A 172 5.62 5.94 2.59
N LEU A 173 6.86 6.01 3.04
CA LEU A 173 7.44 7.18 3.72
C LEU A 173 8.16 8.04 2.69
N ALA A 174 8.01 9.36 2.77
CA ALA A 174 8.74 10.28 1.91
C ALA A 174 10.27 10.10 2.05
N GLU A 175 11.03 10.33 0.99
CA GLU A 175 12.50 10.35 1.10
C GLU A 175 13.02 11.74 1.47
N ALA A 176 12.35 12.79 1.01
CA ALA A 176 12.74 14.16 1.34
C ALA A 176 12.43 14.50 2.81
N GLU A 177 13.39 15.09 3.51
CA GLU A 177 13.24 15.52 4.91
C GLU A 177 12.23 16.66 5.05
N ASN A 178 12.17 17.54 4.05
CA ASN A 178 11.25 18.67 3.96
C ASN A 178 9.98 18.37 3.16
N ALA A 179 9.64 17.09 2.98
CA ALA A 179 8.38 16.72 2.34
C ALA A 179 7.19 17.28 3.12
N PRO A 180 6.13 17.77 2.45
CA PRO A 180 4.96 18.34 3.12
C PRO A 180 4.20 17.30 3.95
N VAL A 181 4.30 16.02 3.58
CA VAL A 181 3.77 14.88 4.31
C VAL A 181 4.85 13.82 4.44
N ARG A 182 4.88 13.13 5.58
CA ARG A 182 5.84 12.07 5.85
C ARG A 182 5.41 10.73 5.29
N GLY A 183 4.10 10.46 5.16
CA GLY A 183 3.58 9.22 4.60
C GLY A 183 2.44 9.43 3.60
N PHE A 184 2.38 8.55 2.59
CA PHE A 184 1.46 8.69 1.45
C PHE A 184 1.14 7.33 0.76
N PHE A 185 0.07 7.30 -0.04
CA PHE A 185 -0.33 6.10 -0.82
C PHE A 185 0.24 6.10 -2.23
N CYS A 186 0.61 4.92 -2.73
CA CYS A 186 1.05 4.74 -4.11
C CYS A 186 0.09 4.02 -5.06
N ASP A 187 -1.05 3.52 -4.58
CA ASP A 187 -1.97 2.77 -5.42
C ASP A 187 -3.46 3.00 -5.19
N LEU A 188 -4.20 3.32 -6.26
CA LEU A 188 -5.66 3.54 -6.23
C LEU A 188 -6.37 2.62 -7.24
N ASP A 189 -5.69 1.57 -7.71
CA ASP A 189 -6.22 0.69 -8.78
C ASP A 189 -7.46 -0.11 -8.36
N PHE A 190 -7.71 -0.24 -7.06
CA PHE A 190 -8.89 -0.91 -6.49
C PHE A 190 -9.86 0.06 -5.82
N ALA A 191 -9.60 1.37 -5.92
CA ALA A 191 -10.42 2.36 -5.27
C ALA A 191 -11.86 2.34 -5.83
N LEU A 192 -12.82 2.52 -4.93
CA LEU A 192 -14.23 2.65 -5.26
C LEU A 192 -14.65 4.10 -5.03
N VAL A 193 -15.10 4.77 -6.09
CA VAL A 193 -15.75 6.09 -5.99
C VAL A 193 -17.24 5.85 -5.76
N GLN A 194 -17.72 6.22 -4.59
CA GLN A 194 -19.13 6.16 -4.23
C GLN A 194 -19.85 7.36 -4.85
N SER A 195 -20.95 7.12 -5.53
CA SER A 195 -21.76 8.22 -6.09
C SER A 195 -22.47 9.00 -4.96
N PRO A 196 -22.67 10.33 -5.08
CA PRO A 196 -23.22 11.18 -4.01
C PRO A 196 -24.63 10.86 -3.52
N THR A 197 -25.30 9.84 -4.05
CA THR A 197 -26.68 9.46 -3.72
C THR A 197 -26.81 8.37 -2.65
N GLU A 198 -25.71 7.85 -2.10
CA GLU A 198 -25.74 6.78 -1.07
C GLU A 198 -25.57 7.28 0.36
N THR A 199 -25.92 8.53 0.67
CA THR A 199 -26.03 9.00 2.05
C THR A 199 -27.43 8.72 2.60
N THR A 200 -27.50 7.79 3.56
CA THR A 200 -28.56 7.62 4.56
C THR A 200 -30.00 7.38 4.05
N SER A 201 -30.34 6.13 3.79
CA SER A 201 -31.59 5.55 4.30
C SER A 201 -31.53 4.04 4.27
N ARG A 202 -31.63 3.43 5.47
CA ARG A 202 -32.19 2.09 5.61
C ARG A 202 -33.55 2.11 4.94
N ASN A 203 -33.73 1.34 3.87
CA ASN A 203 -34.87 0.48 3.63
C ASN A 203 -34.64 -0.33 2.34
N HIS A 204 -34.81 -1.65 2.47
CA HIS A 204 -34.86 -2.57 1.34
C HIS A 204 -35.96 -2.16 0.37
N THR A 205 -35.58 -1.90 -0.88
CA THR A 205 -36.40 -2.21 -2.06
C THR A 205 -35.53 -2.19 -3.31
N GLU A 206 -35.57 -3.29 -4.05
CA GLU A 206 -35.02 -3.43 -5.40
C GLU A 206 -35.72 -2.45 -6.35
N SER A 207 -34.96 -1.67 -7.14
CA SER A 207 -35.16 -1.52 -8.60
C SER A 207 -34.16 -0.52 -9.22
N GLU A 208 -33.47 -1.05 -10.22
CA GLU A 208 -32.85 -0.49 -11.41
C GLU A 208 -32.83 1.04 -11.65
N SER A 209 -31.61 1.58 -11.75
CA SER A 209 -31.07 2.41 -12.85
C SER A 209 -30.00 3.38 -12.34
N THR A 210 -28.83 2.84 -11.98
CA THR A 210 -27.64 3.64 -11.59
C THR A 210 -26.67 3.76 -12.77
N PRO A 211 -25.95 4.89 -12.95
CA PRO A 211 -24.84 4.95 -13.88
C PRO A 211 -23.76 3.97 -13.39
N THR A 212 -23.56 2.91 -14.15
CA THR A 212 -22.77 1.75 -13.74
C THR A 212 -21.27 2.04 -13.86
N PHE A 213 -20.67 2.59 -12.80
CA PHE A 213 -19.26 2.28 -12.53
C PHE A 213 -19.17 0.78 -12.22
N LYS A 214 -18.69 0.00 -13.21
CA LYS A 214 -18.79 -1.46 -13.18
C LYS A 214 -17.99 -2.04 -12.01
N ARG A 215 -18.75 -2.70 -11.12
CA ARG A 215 -18.36 -3.36 -9.87
C ARG A 215 -17.15 -4.29 -10.05
N GLY A 216 -16.04 -3.97 -9.38
CA GLY A 216 -15.00 -4.96 -9.08
C GLY A 216 -15.46 -5.88 -7.94
N ALA A 217 -15.54 -7.18 -8.25
CA ALA A 217 -15.99 -8.31 -7.43
C ALA A 217 -15.61 -8.27 -5.93
N GLY A 218 -16.42 -8.93 -5.09
CA GLY A 218 -16.17 -9.11 -3.66
C GLY A 218 -14.82 -9.80 -3.41
N ALA A 219 -14.10 -9.33 -2.39
CA ALA A 219 -12.73 -9.71 -2.03
C ALA A 219 -11.63 -9.32 -3.05
N THR A 220 -11.52 -8.03 -3.39
CA THR A 220 -10.31 -7.48 -4.03
C THR A 220 -9.34 -6.91 -2.98
N GLY A 221 -8.05 -7.19 -3.10
CA GLY A 221 -6.99 -6.58 -2.28
C GLY A 221 -5.95 -7.60 -1.82
N THR A 222 -4.91 -7.13 -1.12
CA THR A 222 -3.88 -7.99 -0.53
C THR A 222 -4.42 -8.68 0.74
N THR A 223 -4.81 -9.96 0.65
CA THR A 223 -5.52 -10.70 1.73
C THR A 223 -4.80 -10.67 3.07
N GLN A 224 -3.46 -10.62 3.06
CA GLN A 224 -2.64 -10.54 4.26
C GLN A 224 -2.93 -9.29 5.11
N PHE A 225 -3.53 -8.24 4.57
CA PHE A 225 -3.83 -7.02 5.33
C PHE A 225 -5.32 -6.80 5.50
N MET A 226 -6.17 -7.69 5.01
CA MET A 226 -7.62 -7.52 5.10
C MET A 226 -8.12 -7.59 6.54
N ALA A 227 -9.21 -6.86 6.79
CA ALA A 227 -10.03 -7.00 7.97
C ALA A 227 -10.54 -8.45 8.12
N ARG A 228 -10.70 -8.90 9.38
CA ARG A 228 -11.14 -10.28 9.68
C ARG A 228 -12.46 -10.62 9.01
N GLU A 229 -13.42 -9.70 9.03
CA GLU A 229 -14.75 -9.93 8.48
C GLU A 229 -14.75 -10.12 6.95
N LEU A 230 -13.79 -9.51 6.24
CA LEU A 230 -13.63 -9.67 4.79
C LEU A 230 -13.02 -11.03 4.39
N LEU A 231 -12.46 -11.77 5.35
CA LEU A 231 -11.79 -13.04 5.10
C LEU A 231 -12.73 -14.24 5.21
N ASN A 232 -13.98 -14.06 5.65
CA ASN A 232 -14.95 -15.14 5.77
C ASN A 232 -15.62 -15.42 4.40
N PRO A 233 -15.28 -16.52 3.69
CA PRO A 233 -15.87 -16.81 2.39
C PRO A 233 -17.35 -17.20 2.49
N ALA A 234 -17.82 -17.66 3.65
CA ALA A 234 -19.20 -18.07 3.85
C ALA A 234 -20.16 -16.89 4.04
N GLN A 235 -19.64 -15.71 4.40
CA GLN A 235 -20.42 -14.49 4.62
C GLN A 235 -19.73 -13.31 3.93
N PRO A 236 -19.85 -13.16 2.61
CA PRO A 236 -19.28 -12.04 1.90
C PRO A 236 -19.94 -10.73 2.35
N ILE A 237 -19.16 -9.83 2.94
CA ILE A 237 -19.63 -8.50 3.33
C ILE A 237 -19.09 -7.41 2.40
N THR A 238 -19.78 -6.28 2.38
CA THR A 238 -19.32 -5.09 1.66
C THR A 238 -18.11 -4.49 2.36
N HIS A 239 -17.06 -4.18 1.60
CA HIS A 239 -15.89 -3.47 2.10
C HIS A 239 -16.29 -2.06 2.55
N GLN A 240 -15.97 -1.67 3.78
CA GLN A 240 -16.26 -0.38 4.38
C GLN A 240 -14.97 0.32 4.82
N VAL A 241 -15.07 1.61 5.12
CA VAL A 241 -13.96 2.45 5.61
C VAL A 241 -13.26 1.83 6.82
N THR A 242 -14.02 1.25 7.75
CA THR A 242 -13.50 0.58 8.96
C THR A 242 -12.56 -0.58 8.64
N HIS A 243 -12.79 -1.29 7.53
CA HIS A 243 -11.91 -2.39 7.11
C HIS A 243 -10.57 -1.87 6.59
N ASP A 244 -10.57 -0.78 5.82
CA ASP A 244 -9.33 -0.12 5.40
C ASP A 244 -8.59 0.41 6.65
N VAL A 245 -9.27 1.06 7.61
CA VAL A 245 -8.68 1.51 8.89
C VAL A 245 -8.05 0.35 9.68
N GLN A 246 -8.72 -0.80 9.77
CA GLN A 246 -8.16 -2.00 10.39
C GLN A 246 -6.89 -2.48 9.66
N SER A 247 -6.90 -2.41 8.33
CA SER A 247 -5.77 -2.79 7.49
C SER A 247 -4.52 -1.94 7.77
N PHE A 248 -4.66 -0.66 8.13
CA PHE A 248 -3.52 0.17 8.55
C PHE A 248 -2.81 -0.41 9.77
N ILE A 249 -3.54 -0.86 10.79
CA ILE A 249 -2.95 -1.44 12.01
C ILE A 249 -2.10 -2.66 11.65
N TRP A 250 -2.60 -3.50 10.74
CA TRP A 250 -1.87 -4.66 10.24
C TRP A 250 -0.63 -4.29 9.43
N VAL A 251 -0.69 -3.21 8.63
CA VAL A 251 0.47 -2.68 7.89
C VAL A 251 1.54 -2.15 8.83
N LEU A 252 1.17 -1.43 9.90
CA LEU A 252 2.14 -0.95 10.89
C LEU A 252 2.81 -2.12 11.62
N SER A 253 2.01 -3.09 12.07
CA SER A 253 2.52 -4.31 12.70
C SER A 253 3.51 -5.07 11.80
N TYR A 254 3.13 -5.29 10.53
CA TYR A 254 4.02 -5.87 9.53
C TYR A 254 5.32 -5.08 9.39
N SER A 255 5.20 -3.76 9.27
CA SER A 255 6.33 -2.86 9.02
C SER A 255 7.34 -2.92 10.16
N VAL A 256 6.86 -2.95 11.41
CA VAL A 256 7.69 -3.07 12.60
C VAL A 256 8.34 -4.44 12.69
N ILE A 257 7.57 -5.53 12.55
CA ILE A 257 8.15 -6.89 12.67
C ILE A 257 9.21 -7.14 11.59
N LEU A 258 8.96 -6.67 10.36
CA LEU A 258 9.94 -6.78 9.27
C LEU A 258 11.18 -5.95 9.56
N ASN A 259 11.02 -4.69 10.00
CA ASN A 259 12.16 -3.84 10.38
C ASN A 259 13.00 -4.49 11.49
N LEU A 260 12.36 -5.00 12.54
CA LEU A 260 13.02 -5.72 13.63
C LEU A 260 13.76 -6.96 13.11
N HIS A 261 13.14 -7.74 12.21
CA HIS A 261 13.78 -8.90 11.62
C HIS A 261 15.03 -8.52 10.81
N LEU A 262 14.95 -7.44 10.02
CA LEU A 262 16.07 -6.93 9.23
C LEU A 262 17.20 -6.42 10.13
N ARG A 263 16.91 -5.59 11.13
CA ARG A 263 17.88 -5.07 12.09
C ARG A 263 18.51 -6.17 12.94
N ALA A 264 17.72 -7.14 13.41
CA ALA A 264 18.22 -8.29 14.16
C ALA A 264 19.07 -9.25 13.32
N SER A 265 18.95 -9.19 11.99
CA SER A 265 19.77 -9.96 11.05
C SER A 265 20.99 -9.18 10.53
N HIS A 266 21.15 -7.91 10.92
CA HIS A 266 22.27 -7.08 10.49
C HIS A 266 23.60 -7.59 11.09
N PRO A 267 24.74 -7.50 10.38
CA PRO A 267 26.04 -7.95 10.90
C PRO A 267 26.50 -7.29 12.22
N SER A 268 25.96 -6.12 12.55
CA SER A 268 26.25 -5.43 13.82
C SER A 268 25.41 -5.93 15.00
N ALA A 269 24.43 -6.81 14.78
CA ALA A 269 23.59 -7.34 15.84
C ALA A 269 24.38 -8.34 16.71
N PRO A 270 24.00 -8.54 17.98
CA PRO A 270 24.66 -9.49 18.87
C PRO A 270 24.80 -10.89 18.24
N PRO A 271 26.01 -11.48 18.23
CA PRO A 271 26.24 -12.77 17.57
C PRO A 271 25.88 -13.98 18.44
N ASP A 272 25.49 -13.77 19.69
CA ASP A 272 25.32 -14.84 20.68
C ASP A 272 24.15 -15.80 20.35
N ALA A 273 24.25 -17.04 20.84
CA ALA A 273 23.29 -18.10 20.54
C ALA A 273 21.85 -17.75 21.00
N HIS A 274 21.72 -16.97 22.09
CA HIS A 274 20.44 -16.56 22.60
C HIS A 274 19.79 -15.52 21.67
N TRP A 275 20.55 -14.53 21.18
CA TRP A 275 20.09 -13.60 20.15
C TRP A 275 19.62 -14.32 18.88
N GLN A 276 20.41 -15.28 18.38
CA GLN A 276 20.05 -16.07 17.20
C GLN A 276 18.77 -16.88 17.41
N ALA A 277 18.53 -17.40 18.62
CA ALA A 277 17.28 -18.09 18.95
C ALA A 277 16.07 -17.14 18.92
N GLN A 278 16.20 -15.93 19.50
CA GLN A 278 15.14 -14.92 19.44
C GLN A 278 14.85 -14.47 18.00
N ARG A 279 15.89 -14.28 17.18
CA ARG A 279 15.74 -13.92 15.76
C ARG A 279 14.95 -14.97 14.98
N LYS A 280 15.22 -16.26 15.21
CA LYS A 280 14.45 -17.37 14.62
C LYS A 280 13.00 -17.42 15.12
N ARG A 281 12.73 -17.05 16.38
CA ARG A 281 11.36 -16.96 16.93
C ARG A 281 10.60 -15.80 16.28
N LEU A 282 11.21 -14.61 16.18
CA LEU A 282 10.63 -13.45 15.50
C LEU A 282 10.31 -13.75 14.03
N HIS A 283 11.22 -14.42 13.31
CA HIS A 283 10.98 -14.82 11.92
C HIS A 283 9.79 -15.78 11.79
N ARG A 284 9.68 -16.78 12.67
CA ARG A 284 8.52 -17.70 12.68
C ARG A 284 7.22 -16.96 13.01
N LEU A 285 7.25 -16.01 13.93
CA LEU A 285 6.11 -15.16 14.23
C LEU A 285 5.67 -14.36 13.00
N PHE A 286 6.63 -13.73 12.31
CA PHE A 286 6.38 -12.97 11.09
C PHE A 286 5.71 -13.82 9.99
N LEU A 287 6.26 -15.01 9.73
CA LEU A 287 5.71 -15.93 8.74
C LEU A 287 4.29 -16.39 9.10
N ARG A 288 4.04 -16.69 10.38
CA ARG A 288 2.70 -17.06 10.86
C ARG A 288 1.70 -15.92 10.74
N ALA A 289 2.12 -14.70 10.99
CA ALA A 289 1.23 -13.55 10.95
C ALA A 289 0.88 -13.07 9.53
N PHE A 290 1.83 -13.11 8.59
CA PHE A 290 1.70 -12.40 7.30
C PHE A 290 2.00 -13.24 6.05
N PHE A 291 2.43 -14.49 6.18
CA PHE A 291 2.73 -15.36 5.02
C PHE A 291 1.79 -16.56 4.91
N GLN A 292 0.64 -16.50 5.59
CA GLN A 292 -0.44 -17.46 5.37
C GLN A 292 -1.17 -17.16 4.06
N ILE A 293 -1.64 -18.22 3.42
CA ILE A 293 -2.41 -18.17 2.17
C ILE A 293 -3.88 -18.50 2.46
N ASP A 294 -4.13 -19.32 3.48
CA ASP A 294 -5.45 -19.73 3.91
C ASP A 294 -6.19 -18.57 4.60
N PRO A 295 -7.39 -18.16 4.13
CA PRO A 295 -8.15 -17.05 4.71
C PRO A 295 -8.49 -17.23 6.19
N ASP A 296 -8.73 -18.45 6.67
CA ASP A 296 -9.07 -18.73 8.07
C ASP A 296 -7.85 -18.55 8.97
N GLU A 297 -6.68 -19.01 8.52
CA GLU A 297 -5.40 -18.78 9.21
C GLU A 297 -5.03 -17.28 9.24
N ILE A 298 -5.30 -16.55 8.14
CA ILE A 298 -5.12 -15.10 8.14
C ILE A 298 -6.09 -14.47 9.14
N ALA A 299 -7.38 -14.83 9.10
CA ALA A 299 -8.42 -14.28 9.98
C ALA A 299 -8.10 -14.49 11.47
N TYR A 300 -7.52 -15.64 11.82
CA TYR A 300 -7.04 -15.94 13.17
C TYR A 300 -5.97 -14.92 13.66
N GLU A 301 -5.16 -14.41 12.74
CA GLU A 301 -4.15 -13.37 13.03
C GLU A 301 -4.66 -11.93 12.83
N ARG A 302 -5.96 -11.71 12.59
CA ARG A 302 -6.58 -10.38 12.45
C ARG A 302 -7.52 -10.06 13.61
N THR A 303 -7.04 -10.31 14.82
CA THR A 303 -7.74 -10.04 16.08
C THR A 303 -6.89 -9.19 17.00
N ALA A 304 -7.50 -8.66 18.05
CA ALA A 304 -6.80 -7.86 19.02
C ALA A 304 -5.80 -8.63 19.89
N LEU A 305 -5.88 -9.98 19.90
CA LEU A 305 -4.94 -10.86 20.60
C LEU A 305 -3.94 -11.53 19.65
N SER A 306 -3.91 -11.09 18.40
CA SER A 306 -3.06 -11.69 17.38
C SER A 306 -1.58 -11.51 17.70
N ARG A 307 -0.79 -12.50 17.27
CA ARG A 307 0.63 -12.60 17.65
C ARG A 307 1.42 -11.39 17.15
N CYS A 308 1.01 -10.87 15.99
CA CYS A 308 1.59 -9.70 15.37
C CYS A 308 1.39 -8.40 16.17
N LEU A 309 0.43 -8.35 17.10
CA LEU A 309 0.24 -7.21 18.02
C LEU A 309 0.72 -7.51 19.44
N ALA A 310 0.57 -8.75 19.91
CA ALA A 310 0.91 -9.12 21.29
C ALA A 310 2.42 -9.30 21.55
N PHE A 311 3.22 -9.53 20.50
CA PHE A 311 4.62 -9.91 20.66
C PHE A 311 5.53 -9.00 21.50
N PRO A 312 5.36 -7.67 21.51
CA PRO A 312 6.27 -6.80 22.25
C PRO A 312 6.14 -6.95 23.78
N ARG A 313 5.02 -7.50 24.27
CA ARG A 313 4.66 -7.45 25.69
C ARG A 313 4.68 -8.78 26.43
N THR A 314 4.86 -9.89 25.74
CA THR A 314 4.83 -11.20 26.38
C THR A 314 6.09 -11.99 26.10
N GLU A 315 6.73 -12.40 27.19
CA GLU A 315 7.89 -13.30 27.19
C GLU A 315 7.56 -14.66 26.56
N MET A 316 6.27 -15.00 26.43
CA MET A 316 5.81 -16.24 25.79
C MET A 316 6.36 -16.41 24.36
N TYR A 317 6.56 -15.32 23.61
CA TYR A 317 7.16 -15.41 22.27
C TYR A 317 8.69 -15.48 22.29
N GLY A 318 9.31 -15.17 23.43
CA GLY A 318 10.75 -15.25 23.67
C GLY A 318 11.57 -14.42 22.69
N VAL A 319 11.14 -13.17 22.47
CA VAL A 319 11.76 -12.14 21.63
C VAL A 319 12.08 -10.85 22.41
N ASP A 320 12.07 -10.94 23.73
CA ASP A 320 12.26 -9.89 24.73
C ASP A 320 13.55 -9.06 24.52
N ARG A 321 14.72 -9.69 24.30
CA ARG A 321 15.97 -8.97 24.01
C ARG A 321 15.89 -8.20 22.71
N ILE A 322 15.25 -8.74 21.67
CA ILE A 322 15.10 -8.01 20.40
C ILE A 322 14.18 -6.81 20.58
N VAL A 323 13.07 -6.99 21.29
CA VAL A 323 12.13 -5.90 21.62
C VAL A 323 12.85 -4.82 22.44
N ALA A 324 13.48 -5.18 23.56
CA ALA A 324 14.19 -4.25 24.43
C ALA A 324 15.36 -3.53 23.74
N HIS A 325 15.94 -4.14 22.70
CA HIS A 325 17.06 -3.54 21.97
C HIS A 325 16.62 -2.56 20.86
N PHE A 326 15.42 -2.73 20.29
CA PHE A 326 15.03 -1.98 19.08
C PHE A 326 13.70 -1.23 19.17
N MET A 327 12.81 -1.58 20.10
CA MET A 327 11.53 -0.90 20.28
C MET A 327 11.61 0.03 21.49
N SER A 328 11.22 1.30 21.33
CA SER A 328 11.03 2.20 22.47
C SER A 328 9.77 1.85 23.27
N ASP A 329 9.66 2.41 24.47
CA ASP A 329 8.44 2.34 25.27
C ASP A 329 7.23 2.92 24.54
N ALA A 330 7.41 3.98 23.74
CA ALA A 330 6.35 4.57 22.92
C ALA A 330 5.86 3.59 21.85
N LEU A 331 6.77 2.88 21.17
CA LEU A 331 6.40 1.88 20.17
C LEU A 331 5.72 0.66 20.79
N VAL A 332 6.21 0.18 21.94
CA VAL A 332 5.54 -0.90 22.69
C VAL A 332 4.15 -0.44 23.17
N GLY A 333 4.04 0.80 23.65
CA GLY A 333 2.78 1.43 24.06
C GLY A 333 1.77 1.55 22.92
N LEU A 334 2.21 1.93 21.73
CA LEU A 334 1.36 2.01 20.54
C LEU A 334 0.73 0.65 20.18
N PHE A 335 1.51 -0.43 20.25
CA PHE A 335 0.99 -1.78 20.02
C PHE A 335 -0.09 -2.17 21.03
N LEU A 336 0.09 -1.80 22.30
CA LEU A 336 -0.92 -2.02 23.34
C LEU A 336 -2.19 -1.21 23.07
N ALA A 337 -2.05 0.07 22.70
CA ALA A 337 -3.18 0.93 22.40
C ALA A 337 -3.98 0.40 21.20
N PHE A 338 -3.33 -0.13 20.16
CA PHE A 338 -4.01 -0.81 19.06
C PHE A 338 -4.72 -2.11 19.49
N GLN A 339 -4.13 -2.91 20.38
CA GLN A 339 -4.84 -4.05 20.95
C GLN A 339 -6.10 -3.61 21.69
N ILE A 340 -6.03 -2.54 22.50
CA ILE A 340 -7.18 -2.02 23.24
C ILE A 340 -8.27 -1.52 22.28
N LEU A 341 -7.88 -0.74 21.25
CA LEU A 341 -8.82 -0.26 20.23
C LEU A 341 -9.53 -1.41 19.51
N LEU A 342 -8.80 -2.47 19.16
CA LEU A 342 -9.37 -3.65 18.49
C LEU A 342 -10.15 -4.57 19.45
N GLN A 343 -9.82 -4.59 20.74
CA GLN A 343 -10.57 -5.34 21.77
C GLN A 343 -11.92 -4.69 22.10
N GLY A 344 -12.09 -3.42 21.76
CA GLY A 344 -13.29 -2.63 22.01
C GLY A 344 -14.58 -3.28 21.54
N ASP A 345 -14.52 -4.28 20.65
CA ASP A 345 -15.67 -4.96 20.04
C ASP A 345 -16.39 -5.99 20.95
N GLU A 346 -15.69 -6.69 21.86
CA GLU A 346 -16.28 -7.89 22.50
C GLU A 346 -16.60 -7.79 24.00
N ARG A 347 -16.14 -6.74 24.72
CA ARG A 347 -16.17 -6.74 26.21
C ARG A 347 -16.73 -5.50 26.91
N PHE A 348 -17.16 -4.45 26.19
CA PHE A 348 -17.69 -3.23 26.80
C PHE A 348 -19.11 -2.91 26.33
N VAL A 349 -19.93 -2.33 27.22
CA VAL A 349 -21.34 -1.97 26.97
C VAL A 349 -21.47 -0.85 25.91
N ASN A 350 -20.37 -0.18 25.54
CA ASN A 350 -20.27 0.78 24.44
C ASN A 350 -18.90 0.62 23.75
N PRO A 351 -18.78 -0.20 22.68
CA PRO A 351 -17.54 -0.32 21.92
C PRO A 351 -17.15 1.04 21.33
N VAL A 352 -15.89 1.45 21.48
CA VAL A 352 -15.36 2.60 20.72
C VAL A 352 -15.25 2.15 19.26
N PRO A 353 -15.96 2.79 18.31
CA PRO A 353 -15.88 2.38 16.93
C PRO A 353 -14.47 2.60 16.39
N LEU A 354 -13.95 1.64 15.64
CA LEU A 354 -12.66 1.75 14.98
C LEU A 354 -12.75 2.77 13.84
N THR A 355 -12.42 4.01 14.14
CA THR A 355 -12.48 5.17 13.24
C THR A 355 -11.09 5.73 12.97
N HIS A 356 -10.95 6.56 11.93
CA HIS A 356 -9.71 7.31 11.71
C HIS A 356 -9.32 8.13 12.93
N ASP A 357 -10.26 8.85 13.55
CA ASP A 357 -10.01 9.69 14.72
C ASP A 357 -9.46 8.91 15.91
N ALA A 358 -10.04 7.72 16.20
CA ALA A 358 -9.57 6.87 17.28
C ALA A 358 -8.13 6.39 17.06
N VAL A 359 -7.81 5.95 15.84
CA VAL A 359 -6.48 5.46 15.50
C VAL A 359 -5.46 6.61 15.41
N ILE A 360 -5.83 7.76 14.84
CA ILE A 360 -5.00 8.96 14.77
C ILE A 360 -4.69 9.46 16.18
N GLY A 361 -5.67 9.57 17.07
CA GLY A 361 -5.47 10.02 18.45
C GLY A 361 -4.46 9.16 19.21
N VAL A 362 -4.59 7.83 19.11
CA VAL A 362 -3.61 6.90 19.71
C VAL A 362 -2.19 7.08 19.16
N VAL A 363 -2.05 7.39 17.87
CA VAL A 363 -0.75 7.64 17.25
C VAL A 363 -0.19 9.01 17.66
N GLU A 364 -1.04 10.03 17.79
CA GLU A 364 -0.65 11.35 18.27
C GLU A 364 -0.18 11.32 19.72
N ASP A 365 -0.85 10.56 20.58
CA ASP A 365 -0.39 10.29 21.96
C ASP A 365 0.99 9.61 21.97
N ALA A 366 1.20 8.62 21.08
CA ALA A 366 2.50 7.97 20.93
C ALA A 366 3.58 8.95 20.44
N ILE A 367 3.27 9.84 19.49
CA ILE A 367 4.18 10.89 19.03
C ILE A 367 4.53 11.87 20.16
N ALA A 368 3.55 12.23 20.99
CA ALA A 368 3.75 13.13 22.12
C ALA A 368 4.62 12.51 23.23
N SER A 369 4.71 11.18 23.29
CA SER A 369 5.54 10.43 24.23
C SER A 369 6.99 10.19 23.77
N LEU A 370 7.33 10.53 22.51
CA LEU A 370 8.70 10.46 21.94
C LEU A 370 9.53 11.70 22.26
#